data_AF-A0A317JAA8-F1
#
_entry.id   AF-A0A317JAA8-F1
#
_cell.length_a   1.000
_cell.length_b   1.000
_cell.length_c   1.000
_cell.angle_alpha   90.00
_cell.angle_beta   90.00
_cell.angle_gamma   90.00
#
_symmetry.space_group_name_H-M   'P 1'
#
loop_
_entity.id
_entity.type
_entity.pdbx_description
1 polymer ?
#
loop_
_entity_poly.entity_id
_entity_poly.type
_entity_poly.pdbx_seq_one_letter_code
_entity_poly.pdbx_strand_id
1 'polypeptide(L)'
;MKSLVKFLIFILRFAFAFLALFILFGTFYWFNNRLTALEAKIIWHQKKFDEPSFKSAGPQERASMAANLIEEKKFIDTECEKIPELLGQPTGDYYHQHSNYTYRLTERESANWILTFICVNGKIESVFIRKSCCSISQRVLFWGLDIAEPIFQILLKSKPK
;
A
#
# COMPACT_ATOMS: atom_id res chain seq x y z
N MET A 1 6.66 27.47 41.09
CA MET A 1 5.82 27.78 39.90
C MET A 1 6.59 27.76 38.57
N LYS A 2 7.66 28.55 38.38
CA LYS A 2 8.41 28.62 37.11
C LYS A 2 9.01 27.27 36.63
N SER A 3 9.45 26.42 37.55
CA SER A 3 9.99 25.08 37.22
C SER A 3 8.93 24.14 36.63
N LEU A 4 7.72 24.15 37.21
CA LEU A 4 6.60 23.30 36.80
C LEU A 4 6.07 23.68 35.41
N VAL A 5 6.04 24.99 35.11
CA VAL A 5 5.69 25.51 33.77
C VAL A 5 6.71 25.07 32.72
N LYS A 6 8.03 25.13 33.02
CA LYS A 6 9.08 24.66 32.10
C LYS A 6 8.98 23.15 31.82
N PHE A 7 8.71 22.35 32.85
CA PHE A 7 8.52 20.92 32.71
C PHE A 7 7.29 20.57 31.87
N LEU A 8 6.16 21.26 32.09
CA LEU A 8 4.95 21.09 31.28
C LEU A 8 5.20 21.42 29.80
N ILE A 9 5.90 22.52 29.52
CA ILE A 9 6.27 22.90 28.14
C ILE A 9 7.17 21.83 27.50
N PHE A 10 8.10 21.25 28.27
CA PHE A 10 8.97 20.17 27.79
C PHE A 10 8.15 18.91 27.41
N ILE A 11 7.25 18.46 28.29
CA ILE A 11 6.36 17.32 28.00
C ILE A 11 5.53 17.59 26.75
N LEU A 12 4.97 18.80 26.62
CA LEU A 12 4.10 19.15 25.51
C LEU A 12 4.84 19.15 24.17
N ARG A 13 6.10 19.64 24.15
CA ARG A 13 6.97 19.55 22.97
C ARG A 13 7.31 18.11 22.61
N PHE A 14 7.61 17.28 23.61
CA PHE A 14 7.92 15.87 23.40
C PHE A 14 6.72 15.08 22.87
N ALA A 15 5.54 15.29 23.44
CA ALA A 15 4.29 14.69 22.99
C ALA A 15 3.97 15.08 21.53
N PHE A 16 4.18 16.36 21.18
CA PHE A 16 3.99 16.83 19.81
C PHE A 16 4.98 16.18 18.83
N ALA A 17 6.26 16.05 19.22
CA ALA A 17 7.27 15.38 18.40
C ALA A 17 6.94 13.89 18.17
N PHE A 18 6.49 13.19 19.21
CA PHE A 18 6.05 11.79 19.10
C PHE A 18 4.82 11.63 18.21
N LEU A 19 3.85 12.54 18.34
CA LEU A 19 2.67 12.54 17.47
C LEU A 19 3.07 12.75 16.00
N ALA A 20 3.98 13.70 15.73
CA ALA A 20 4.48 13.93 14.37
C ALA A 20 5.19 12.70 13.78
N LEU A 21 6.02 12.02 14.57
CA LEU A 21 6.67 10.76 14.17
C LEU A 21 5.66 9.64 13.93
N PHE A 22 4.64 9.52 14.77
CA PHE A 22 3.58 8.53 14.61
C PHE A 22 2.76 8.76 13.33
N ILE A 23 2.39 10.02 13.05
CA ILE A 23 1.71 10.40 11.81
C ILE A 23 2.59 10.09 10.61
N LEU A 24 3.88 10.42 10.65
CA LEU A 24 4.83 10.17 9.56
C LEU A 24 5.00 8.66 9.32
N PHE A 25 5.11 7.86 10.39
CA PHE A 25 5.16 6.41 10.30
C PHE A 25 3.88 5.80 9.71
N GLY A 26 2.70 6.23 10.20
CA GLY A 26 1.42 5.76 9.67
C GLY A 26 1.21 6.12 8.21
N THR A 27 1.61 7.34 7.83
CA THR A 27 1.58 7.82 6.44
C THR A 27 2.52 7.00 5.57
N PHE A 28 3.77 6.83 6.00
CA PHE A 28 4.75 6.02 5.30
C PHE A 28 4.30 4.57 5.14
N TYR A 29 3.75 3.96 6.19
CA TYR A 29 3.21 2.61 6.14
C TYR A 29 2.04 2.50 5.15
N TRP A 30 1.11 3.46 5.17
CA TRP A 30 -0.03 3.47 4.26
C TRP A 30 0.41 3.61 2.80
N PHE A 31 1.22 4.63 2.50
CA PHE A 31 1.75 4.87 1.15
C PHE A 31 2.66 3.75 0.66
N ASN A 32 3.39 3.07 1.56
CA ASN A 32 4.19 1.94 1.13
C ASN A 32 3.37 0.70 0.79
N ASN A 33 2.12 0.60 1.26
CA ASN A 33 1.34 -0.62 1.13
C ASN A 33 0.10 -0.49 0.24
N ARG A 34 -0.35 0.71 -0.09
CA ARG A 34 -1.48 0.95 -0.99
C ARG A 34 -1.11 1.95 -2.08
N LEU A 35 -1.63 1.71 -3.27
CA LEU A 35 -1.50 2.62 -4.40
C LEU A 35 -2.86 3.26 -4.65
N THR A 36 -2.92 4.59 -4.62
CA THR A 36 -4.10 5.33 -5.08
C THR A 36 -4.23 5.20 -6.60
N ALA A 37 -5.42 5.44 -7.14
CA ALA A 37 -5.62 5.43 -8.59
C ALA A 37 -4.75 6.50 -9.29
N LEU A 38 -4.55 7.67 -8.67
CA LEU A 38 -3.69 8.71 -9.19
C LEU A 38 -2.22 8.27 -9.26
N GLU A 39 -1.70 7.65 -8.20
CA GLU A 39 -0.34 7.11 -8.21
C GLU A 39 -0.18 5.98 -9.24
N ALA A 40 -1.18 5.10 -9.34
CA ALA A 40 -1.23 4.07 -10.38
C ALA A 40 -1.16 4.67 -11.79
N LYS A 41 -1.85 5.80 -12.01
CA LYS A 41 -1.82 6.57 -13.27
C LYS A 41 -0.46 7.13 -13.62
N ILE A 42 0.30 7.53 -12.61
CA ILE A 42 1.66 8.07 -12.78
C ILE A 42 2.65 6.95 -13.06
N ILE A 43 2.53 5.81 -12.36
CA ILE A 43 3.51 4.72 -12.42
C ILE A 43 3.32 3.86 -13.67
N TRP A 44 2.07 3.64 -14.11
CA TRP A 44 1.75 2.74 -15.22
C TRP A 44 1.20 3.51 -16.41
N HIS A 45 1.49 3.03 -17.63
CA HIS A 45 0.81 3.53 -18.83
C HIS A 45 -0.68 3.26 -18.70
N GLN A 46 -1.51 4.19 -19.13
CA GLN A 46 -2.95 4.11 -18.90
C GLN A 46 -3.69 3.58 -20.11
N LYS A 47 -4.56 2.59 -19.88
CA LYS A 47 -5.52 2.06 -20.85
C LYS A 47 -6.91 2.11 -20.23
N LYS A 48 -7.93 2.30 -21.08
CA LYS A 48 -9.32 2.14 -20.66
C LYS A 48 -9.52 0.71 -20.13
N PHE A 49 -10.34 0.57 -19.10
CA PHE A 49 -10.67 -0.74 -18.59
C PHE A 49 -11.59 -1.48 -19.58
N ASP A 50 -11.23 -2.72 -19.90
CA ASP A 50 -12.01 -3.64 -20.74
C ASP A 50 -11.94 -5.05 -20.14
N GLU A 51 -13.09 -5.67 -19.90
CA GLU A 51 -13.19 -6.94 -19.17
C GLU A 51 -12.55 -8.11 -19.92
N PRO A 52 -12.86 -8.36 -21.22
CA PRO A 52 -12.19 -9.40 -22.00
C PRO A 52 -10.68 -9.20 -22.04
N SER A 53 -10.21 -7.98 -22.28
CA SER A 53 -8.78 -7.67 -22.33
C SER A 53 -8.11 -7.93 -20.98
N PHE A 54 -8.71 -7.48 -19.86
CA PHE A 54 -8.17 -7.70 -18.52
C PHE A 54 -8.06 -9.20 -18.19
N LYS A 55 -9.08 -9.97 -18.58
CA LYS A 55 -9.15 -11.41 -18.35
C LYS A 55 -7.98 -12.15 -19.00
N SER A 56 -7.69 -11.87 -20.27
CA SER A 56 -6.59 -12.51 -21.01
C SER A 56 -5.21 -11.86 -20.82
N ALA A 57 -5.15 -10.64 -20.29
CA ALA A 57 -3.92 -9.87 -20.16
C ALA A 57 -2.94 -10.44 -19.12
N GLY A 58 -1.64 -10.20 -19.37
CA GLY A 58 -0.58 -10.40 -18.38
C GLY A 58 -0.56 -9.30 -17.30
N PRO A 59 0.30 -9.43 -16.27
CA PRO A 59 0.32 -8.51 -15.13
C PRO A 59 0.47 -7.03 -15.52
N GLN A 60 1.47 -6.68 -16.34
CA GLN A 60 1.71 -5.28 -16.72
C GLN A 60 0.52 -4.64 -17.45
N GLU A 61 -0.14 -5.41 -18.32
CA GLU A 61 -1.30 -4.91 -19.05
C GLU A 61 -2.52 -4.77 -18.13
N ARG A 62 -2.72 -5.68 -17.18
CA ARG A 62 -3.70 -5.48 -16.10
C ARG A 62 -3.42 -4.24 -15.26
N ALA A 63 -2.15 -3.96 -14.94
CA ALA A 63 -1.74 -2.74 -14.25
C ALA A 63 -2.20 -1.49 -15.00
N SER A 64 -2.05 -1.48 -16.33
CA SER A 64 -2.44 -0.35 -17.18
C SER A 64 -3.92 -0.01 -17.16
N MET A 65 -4.77 -0.97 -16.76
CA MET A 65 -6.22 -0.83 -16.69
C MET A 65 -6.76 -0.65 -15.25
N ALA A 66 -5.97 -1.03 -14.24
CA ALA A 66 -6.40 -1.11 -12.85
C ALA A 66 -6.84 0.24 -12.26
N ALA A 67 -6.17 1.34 -12.63
CA ALA A 67 -6.51 2.66 -12.10
C ALA A 67 -7.88 3.14 -12.57
N ASN A 68 -8.18 2.96 -13.87
CA ASN A 68 -9.47 3.34 -14.43
C ASN A 68 -10.61 2.46 -13.88
N LEU A 69 -10.38 1.15 -13.71
CA LEU A 69 -11.32 0.25 -13.03
C LEU A 69 -11.75 0.80 -11.66
N ILE A 70 -10.78 1.24 -10.85
CA ILE A 70 -11.02 1.75 -9.50
C ILE A 70 -11.75 3.09 -9.53
N GLU A 71 -11.32 4.04 -10.37
CA GLU A 71 -11.96 5.35 -10.47
C GLU A 71 -13.41 5.27 -10.96
N GLU A 72 -13.66 4.41 -11.95
CA GLU A 72 -15.00 4.14 -12.46
C GLU A 72 -15.86 3.36 -11.46
N LYS A 73 -15.28 2.95 -10.32
CA LYS A 73 -15.92 2.08 -9.31
C LYS A 73 -16.53 0.83 -9.96
N LYS A 74 -15.85 0.33 -10.99
CA LYS A 74 -16.31 -0.84 -11.73
C LYS A 74 -16.35 -2.02 -10.75
N PHE A 75 -17.47 -2.73 -10.77
CA PHE A 75 -17.79 -3.87 -9.92
C PHE A 75 -18.20 -3.58 -8.47
N ILE A 76 -18.25 -2.33 -8.00
CA ILE A 76 -18.90 -2.06 -6.71
C ILE A 76 -20.35 -2.55 -6.75
N ASP A 77 -20.80 -3.16 -5.64
CA ASP A 77 -22.10 -3.85 -5.48
C ASP A 77 -22.34 -5.07 -6.36
N THR A 78 -21.36 -5.48 -7.17
CA THR A 78 -21.43 -6.72 -7.96
C THR A 78 -21.29 -7.93 -7.05
N GLU A 79 -21.95 -9.04 -7.39
CA GLU A 79 -21.81 -10.30 -6.68
C GLU A 79 -20.37 -10.82 -6.81
N CYS A 80 -19.78 -11.18 -5.67
CA CYS A 80 -18.40 -11.60 -5.61
C CYS A 80 -18.12 -12.83 -6.48
N GLU A 81 -19.03 -13.80 -6.49
CA GLU A 81 -18.88 -15.06 -7.24
C GLU A 81 -18.75 -14.85 -8.76
N LYS A 82 -19.19 -13.70 -9.29
CA LYS A 82 -19.06 -13.35 -10.72
C LYS A 82 -17.66 -12.87 -11.10
N ILE A 83 -16.83 -12.46 -10.15
CA ILE A 83 -15.52 -11.85 -10.44
C ILE A 83 -14.59 -12.79 -11.23
N PRO A 84 -14.46 -14.09 -10.90
CA PRO A 84 -13.66 -15.02 -11.71
C PRO A 84 -14.18 -15.22 -13.13
N GLU A 85 -15.50 -15.11 -13.35
CA GLU A 85 -16.09 -15.21 -14.68
C GLU A 85 -15.75 -13.99 -15.53
N LEU A 86 -15.83 -12.80 -14.92
CA LEU A 86 -15.60 -11.50 -15.57
C LEU A 86 -14.11 -11.22 -15.81
N LEU A 87 -13.27 -11.44 -14.81
CA LEU A 87 -11.85 -11.05 -14.82
C LEU A 87 -10.89 -12.23 -14.97
N GLY A 88 -11.42 -13.45 -15.07
CA GLY A 88 -10.63 -14.68 -15.10
C GLY A 88 -10.19 -15.15 -13.72
N GLN A 89 -9.47 -16.27 -13.70
CA GLN A 89 -9.03 -16.87 -12.45
C GLN A 89 -8.11 -15.89 -11.68
N PRO A 90 -8.29 -15.74 -10.36
CA PRO A 90 -7.48 -14.82 -9.59
C PRO A 90 -6.02 -15.30 -9.54
N THR A 91 -5.08 -14.35 -9.62
CA THR A 91 -3.64 -14.63 -9.76
C THR A 91 -2.79 -14.04 -8.62
N GLY A 92 -3.42 -13.35 -7.67
CA GLY A 92 -2.76 -12.74 -6.52
C GLY A 92 -2.46 -13.74 -5.39
N ASP A 93 -1.63 -13.30 -4.45
CA ASP A 93 -0.97 -14.17 -3.48
C ASP A 93 -1.72 -14.24 -2.13
N TYR A 94 -2.89 -13.61 -2.00
CA TYR A 94 -3.56 -13.39 -0.72
C TYR A 94 -4.79 -14.27 -0.53
N TYR A 95 -4.92 -14.76 0.71
CA TYR A 95 -6.02 -15.54 1.27
C TYR A 95 -7.33 -15.52 0.45
N HIS A 96 -7.48 -16.52 -0.42
CA HIS A 96 -8.75 -16.92 -1.02
C HIS A 96 -9.78 -17.41 0.02
N GLN A 97 -9.42 -17.45 1.30
CA GLN A 97 -10.21 -18.06 2.38
C GLN A 97 -11.43 -17.22 2.82
N HIS A 98 -11.57 -15.97 2.35
CA HIS A 98 -12.62 -15.04 2.81
C HIS A 98 -13.40 -14.41 1.65
N SER A 99 -13.58 -15.12 0.54
CA SER A 99 -14.35 -14.67 -0.63
C SER A 99 -13.80 -13.44 -1.37
N ASN A 100 -12.62 -12.94 -0.98
CA ASN A 100 -11.93 -11.84 -1.66
C ASN A 100 -11.17 -12.36 -2.88
N TYR A 101 -11.17 -11.58 -3.96
CA TYR A 101 -10.43 -11.91 -5.18
C TYR A 101 -9.25 -10.99 -5.37
N THR A 102 -8.13 -11.58 -5.78
CA THR A 102 -6.89 -10.82 -5.99
C THR A 102 -6.23 -11.13 -7.32
N TYR A 103 -5.72 -10.09 -7.97
CA TYR A 103 -5.09 -10.18 -9.29
C TYR A 103 -3.74 -9.49 -9.26
N ARG A 104 -2.71 -10.20 -9.71
CA ARG A 104 -1.35 -9.64 -9.80
C ARG A 104 -1.29 -8.59 -10.93
N LEU A 105 -0.70 -7.44 -10.62
CA LEU A 105 -0.53 -6.30 -11.55
C LEU A 105 0.93 -6.12 -11.99
N THR A 106 1.89 -6.74 -11.32
CA THR A 106 3.31 -6.64 -11.68
C THR A 106 4.02 -7.97 -11.49
N GLU A 107 5.15 -8.16 -12.16
CA GLU A 107 5.93 -9.40 -12.03
C GLU A 107 6.59 -9.54 -10.66
N ARG A 108 6.84 -10.79 -10.26
CA ARG A 108 7.38 -11.14 -8.93
C ARG A 108 8.71 -10.49 -8.57
N GLU A 109 9.52 -10.16 -9.57
CA GLU A 109 10.85 -9.55 -9.41
C GLU A 109 10.79 -8.03 -9.19
N SER A 110 9.61 -7.42 -9.36
CA SER A 110 9.36 -6.00 -9.14
C SER A 110 8.59 -5.77 -7.83
N ALA A 111 8.26 -4.51 -7.51
CA ALA A 111 7.32 -4.24 -6.42
C ALA A 111 6.00 -4.98 -6.71
N ASN A 112 5.69 -6.03 -5.95
CA ASN A 112 4.55 -6.91 -6.19
C ASN A 112 3.25 -6.20 -5.86
N TRP A 113 2.60 -5.60 -6.86
CA TRP A 113 1.32 -4.94 -6.72
C TRP A 113 0.19 -5.89 -7.08
N ILE A 114 -0.87 -5.83 -6.29
CA ILE A 114 -2.03 -6.70 -6.37
C ILE A 114 -3.29 -5.83 -6.33
N LEU A 115 -4.16 -6.02 -7.31
CA LEU A 115 -5.54 -5.53 -7.27
C LEU A 115 -6.34 -6.43 -6.35
N THR A 116 -7.00 -5.84 -5.36
CA THR A 116 -7.77 -6.57 -4.34
C THR A 116 -9.22 -6.13 -4.39
N PHE A 117 -10.11 -7.11 -4.46
CA PHE A 117 -11.56 -6.96 -4.34
C PHE A 117 -12.00 -7.46 -2.97
N ILE A 118 -12.64 -6.60 -2.19
CA ILE A 118 -13.16 -6.94 -0.86
C ILE A 118 -14.65 -7.23 -0.95
N CYS A 119 -15.00 -8.40 -0.45
CA CYS A 119 -16.34 -8.95 -0.44
C CYS A 119 -16.95 -8.85 0.95
N VAL A 120 -18.07 -8.16 1.06
CA VAL A 120 -18.87 -8.04 2.27
C VAL A 120 -20.30 -8.41 1.94
N ASN A 121 -20.88 -9.36 2.68
CA ASN A 121 -22.23 -9.89 2.44
C ASN A 121 -22.45 -10.37 0.99
N GLY A 122 -21.44 -11.01 0.39
CA GLY A 122 -21.51 -11.57 -0.96
C GLY A 122 -21.37 -10.55 -2.10
N LYS A 123 -21.18 -9.26 -1.79
CA LYS A 123 -20.99 -8.20 -2.77
C LYS A 123 -19.66 -7.48 -2.60
N ILE A 124 -19.17 -6.90 -3.69
CA ILE A 124 -17.94 -6.11 -3.69
C ILE A 124 -18.21 -4.75 -3.05
N GLU A 125 -17.58 -4.51 -1.89
CA GLU A 125 -17.67 -3.24 -1.18
C GLU A 125 -16.53 -2.29 -1.57
N SER A 126 -15.34 -2.84 -1.81
CA SER A 126 -14.19 -2.02 -2.16
C SER A 126 -13.23 -2.72 -3.11
N VAL A 127 -12.58 -1.92 -3.95
CA VAL A 127 -11.53 -2.34 -4.85
C VAL A 127 -10.34 -1.41 -4.69
N PHE A 128 -9.15 -1.96 -4.46
CA PHE A 128 -7.94 -1.16 -4.28
C PHE A 128 -6.68 -1.90 -4.69
N ILE A 129 -5.62 -1.15 -4.95
CA ILE A 129 -4.29 -1.68 -5.24
C ILE A 129 -3.48 -1.68 -3.95
N ARG A 130 -2.79 -2.79 -3.68
CA ARG A 130 -1.87 -2.91 -2.56
C ARG A 130 -0.62 -3.67 -2.92
N LYS A 131 0.44 -3.48 -2.13
CA LYS A 131 1.59 -4.38 -2.20
C LYS A 131 1.24 -5.74 -1.61
N SER A 132 1.79 -6.79 -2.20
CA SER A 132 1.72 -8.15 -1.64
C SER A 132 2.36 -8.15 -0.24
N CYS A 133 1.74 -8.85 0.72
CA CYS A 133 2.37 -9.02 2.03
C CYS A 133 3.69 -9.77 1.82
N CYS A 134 4.74 -9.34 2.53
CA CYS A 134 6.15 -9.73 2.32
C CYS A 134 6.91 -8.94 1.22
N SER A 135 6.28 -8.02 0.50
CA SER A 135 7.00 -7.11 -0.41
C SER A 135 7.35 -5.75 0.21
N ILE A 136 7.58 -5.68 1.53
CA ILE A 136 8.39 -4.57 2.05
C ILE A 136 9.64 -4.59 1.18
N SER A 137 9.79 -3.53 0.39
CA SER A 137 10.95 -3.36 -0.46
C SER A 137 12.12 -3.40 0.50
N GLN A 138 12.81 -4.55 0.56
CA GLN A 138 14.03 -4.71 1.34
C GLN A 138 14.94 -3.51 1.07
N ARG A 139 14.98 -3.04 -0.18
CA ARG A 139 15.62 -1.79 -0.61
C ARG A 139 15.23 -0.55 0.18
N VAL A 140 13.94 -0.30 0.43
CA VAL A 140 13.49 0.90 1.18
C VAL A 140 13.84 0.77 2.67
N LEU A 141 13.72 -0.43 3.23
CA LEU A 141 14.14 -0.69 4.61
C LEU A 141 15.66 -0.51 4.77
N PHE A 142 16.45 -1.11 3.87
CA PHE A 142 17.91 -1.00 3.89
C PHE A 142 18.38 0.43 3.61
N TRP A 143 17.78 1.14 2.64
CA TRP A 143 18.11 2.55 2.39
C TRP A 143 17.82 3.44 3.60
N GLY A 144 16.71 3.20 4.31
CA GLY A 144 16.41 3.90 5.56
C GLY A 144 17.41 3.61 6.67
N LEU A 145 17.89 2.36 6.77
CA LEU A 145 18.93 1.96 7.72
C LEU A 145 20.30 2.56 7.36
N ASP A 146 20.67 2.57 6.08
CA ASP A 146 21.92 3.15 5.58
C ASP A 146 22.01 4.66 5.86
N ILE A 147 20.88 5.38 5.73
CA ILE A 147 20.83 6.82 6.07
C ILE A 147 20.90 7.04 7.58
N ALA A 148 20.33 6.15 8.37
CA ALA A 148 20.31 6.27 9.82
C ALA A 148 21.62 5.84 10.48
N GLU A 149 22.40 4.98 9.84
CA GLU A 149 23.67 4.45 10.36
C GLU A 149 24.66 5.54 10.81
N PRO A 150 24.96 6.60 10.03
CA PRO A 150 25.84 7.67 10.47
C PRO A 150 25.35 8.39 11.74
N ILE A 151 24.02 8.56 11.86
CA ILE A 151 23.40 9.23 13.02
C ILE A 151 23.54 8.36 14.27
N PHE A 152 23.31 7.04 14.15
CA PHE A 152 23.54 6.09 15.23
C PHE A 152 25.01 6.06 15.66
N GLN A 153 25.96 6.10 14.73
CA GLN A 153 27.40 6.13 15.03
C GLN A 153 27.80 7.38 15.82
N ILE A 154 27.22 8.53 15.50
CA ILE A 154 27.47 9.79 16.23
C ILE A 154 26.87 9.72 17.65
N LEU A 155 25.63 9.25 17.77
CA LEU A 155 24.94 9.13 19.06
C LEU A 155 25.59 8.09 20.00
N LEU A 156 26.14 7.00 19.45
CA LEU A 156 26.81 5.96 20.25
C LEU A 156 28.26 6.34 20.63
N LYS A 157 28.89 7.26 19.88
CA LYS A 157 30.23 7.78 20.22
C LYS A 157 30.22 8.84 21.33
N SER A 158 29.08 9.44 21.67
CA SER A 158 28.98 10.32 22.83
C SER A 158 28.87 9.50 24.12
N LYS A 159 29.92 8.76 24.49
CA LYS A 159 30.09 8.40 25.91
C LYS A 159 30.57 9.65 26.65
N PRO A 160 29.88 10.09 27.73
CA PRO A 160 30.39 11.17 28.55
C PRO A 160 31.71 10.73 29.20
N LYS A 161 32.73 11.60 29.13
CA LYS A 161 33.89 11.53 30.02
C LYS A 161 33.52 12.09 31.38
#